data_AF-A0A356S3L6-F1
#
_entry.id   AF-A0A356S3L6-F1
#
_cell.length_a   1.000
_cell.length_b   1.000
_cell.length_c   1.000
_cell.angle_alpha   90.00
_cell.angle_beta   90.00
_cell.angle_gamma   90.00
#
_symmetry.space_group_name_H-M   'P 1'
#
loop_
_entity.id
_entity.type
_entity.pdbx_description
1 polymer ?
#
loop_
_entity_poly.entity_id
_entity_poly.type
_entity_poly.pdbx_seq_one_letter_code
_entity_poly.pdbx_strand_id
1 'polypeptide(L)'
;MASRFQQRGSQLDCIICSPAVRAKTTAKLMAEELGFDADEVASNPELYFAGASMFLKAARLVDDHFESAMLVGHNPAITEFANLMTGAEIDNIPTCGLVQMSLPIESWSEIEERGARLEEFDYPKKEV
;
A
#
# COMPACT_ATOMS: atom_id res chain seq x y z
N MET A 1 -1.50 4.26 13.01
CA MET A 1 -0.83 3.22 12.21
C MET A 1 0.49 3.71 11.66
N ALA A 2 0.59 4.95 11.17
CA ALA A 2 1.86 5.56 10.79
C ALA A 2 2.95 5.42 11.87
N SER A 3 2.70 5.77 13.13
CA SER A 3 3.72 5.60 14.18
C SER A 3 4.16 4.13 14.37
N ARG A 4 3.27 3.14 14.22
CA ARG A 4 3.63 1.71 14.25
C ARG A 4 4.47 1.32 13.03
N PHE A 5 4.16 1.85 11.84
CA PHE A 5 4.96 1.65 10.63
C PHE A 5 6.37 2.24 10.82
N GLN A 6 6.48 3.46 11.35
CA GLN A 6 7.75 4.16 11.56
C GLN A 6 8.64 3.43 12.58
N GLN A 7 8.06 2.89 13.66
CA GLN A 7 8.79 2.11 14.67
C GLN A 7 9.45 0.84 14.12
N ARG A 8 9.02 0.34 12.95
CA ARG A 8 9.64 -0.81 12.28
C ARG A 8 10.89 -0.46 11.47
N GLY A 9 11.24 0.83 11.38
CA GLY A 9 12.36 1.29 10.56
C GLY A 9 12.13 1.12 9.06
N SER A 10 10.87 0.99 8.63
CA SER A 10 10.52 0.93 7.21
C SER A 10 10.60 2.34 6.61
N GLN A 11 11.24 2.44 5.45
CA GLN A 11 11.25 3.65 4.64
C GLN A 11 10.05 3.64 3.69
N LEU A 12 9.64 4.83 3.28
CA LEU A 12 8.58 5.07 2.32
C LEU A 12 9.13 6.14 1.36
N ASP A 13 8.83 6.11 0.07
CA ASP A 13 9.28 7.16 -0.84
C ASP A 13 8.12 7.86 -1.55
N CYS A 14 7.02 7.16 -1.80
CA CYS A 14 5.82 7.76 -2.34
C CYS A 14 4.52 7.17 -1.79
N ILE A 15 3.46 7.97 -1.83
CA ILE A 15 2.11 7.56 -1.43
C ILE A 15 1.15 7.81 -2.59
N ILE A 16 0.43 6.77 -2.99
CA ILE A 16 -0.58 6.81 -4.05
C ILE A 16 -1.91 6.37 -3.44
N CYS A 17 -2.95 7.18 -3.59
CA CYS A 17 -4.24 6.93 -2.97
C CYS A 17 -5.40 6.99 -3.95
N SER A 18 -6.48 6.29 -3.60
CA SER A 18 -7.78 6.46 -4.24
C SER A 18 -8.28 7.91 -4.09
N PRO A 19 -9.02 8.46 -5.09
CA PRO A 19 -9.56 9.81 -5.02
C PRO A 19 -10.63 10.02 -3.93
N ALA A 20 -11.13 8.94 -3.30
CA ALA A 20 -12.11 9.02 -2.25
C ALA A 20 -11.63 9.85 -1.06
N VAL A 21 -12.49 10.72 -0.52
CA VAL A 21 -12.16 11.59 0.62
C VAL A 21 -11.54 10.79 1.78
N ARG A 22 -12.15 9.66 2.16
CA ARG A 22 -11.61 8.81 3.23
C ARG A 22 -10.20 8.27 2.98
N ALA A 23 -9.87 7.92 1.73
CA ALA A 23 -8.55 7.40 1.36
C ALA A 23 -7.52 8.52 1.34
N LYS A 24 -7.86 9.66 0.75
CA LYS A 24 -7.04 10.88 0.78
C LYS A 24 -6.75 11.34 2.20
N THR A 25 -7.76 11.41 3.07
CA THR A 25 -7.57 11.77 4.48
C THR A 25 -6.62 10.79 5.17
N THR A 26 -6.79 9.49 4.95
CA THR A 26 -5.88 8.48 5.53
C THR A 26 -4.45 8.65 5.03
N ALA A 27 -4.27 8.80 3.71
CA ALA A 27 -2.98 8.97 3.08
C ALA A 27 -2.26 10.24 3.55
N LYS A 28 -2.97 11.37 3.68
CA LYS A 28 -2.41 12.62 4.19
C LYS A 28 -2.00 12.53 5.66
N LEU A 29 -2.83 11.91 6.51
CA LEU A 29 -2.47 11.68 7.92
C LEU A 29 -1.27 10.73 8.06
N MET A 30 -1.14 9.74 7.17
CA MET A 30 0.05 8.89 7.11
C MET A 30 1.27 9.70 6.67
N ALA A 31 1.13 10.54 5.63
CA ALA A 31 2.21 11.38 5.13
C ALA A 31 2.75 12.32 6.22
N GLU A 32 1.87 13.06 6.88
CA GLU A 32 2.22 14.01 7.94
C GLU A 32 3.01 13.36 9.08
N GLU A 33 2.57 12.20 9.58
CA GLU A 33 3.24 11.49 10.67
C GLU A 33 4.58 10.86 10.23
N LEU A 34 4.68 10.44 8.96
CA LEU A 34 5.90 9.85 8.39
C LEU A 34 6.89 10.90 7.87
N GLY A 35 6.56 12.20 7.96
CA GLY A 35 7.41 13.29 7.48
C GLY A 35 7.40 13.50 5.96
N PHE A 36 6.39 12.99 5.27
CA PHE A 36 6.14 13.24 3.84
C PHE A 36 5.31 14.50 3.64
N ASP A 37 5.56 15.22 2.55
CA ASP A 37 4.69 16.31 2.16
C ASP A 37 3.31 15.75 1.74
N ALA A 38 2.26 16.20 2.42
CA ALA A 38 0.89 15.78 2.15
C ALA A 38 0.39 16.21 0.76
N ASP A 39 1.06 17.17 0.11
CA ASP A 39 0.77 17.61 -1.25
C ASP A 39 1.45 16.73 -2.32
N GLU A 40 2.44 15.92 -1.94
CA GLU A 40 3.07 14.90 -2.81
C GLU A 40 2.26 13.58 -2.86
N VAL A 41 1.20 13.46 -2.06
CA VAL A 41 0.30 12.30 -2.12
C VAL A 41 -0.43 12.27 -3.46
N ALA A 42 -0.04 11.33 -4.32
CA ALA A 42 -0.62 11.15 -5.63
C ALA A 42 -2.03 10.55 -5.52
N SER A 43 -2.93 10.99 -6.41
CA SER A 43 -4.30 10.47 -6.50
C SER A 43 -4.45 9.64 -7.76
N ASN A 44 -4.70 8.34 -7.64
CA ASN A 44 -4.94 7.43 -8.75
C ASN A 44 -6.40 6.91 -8.72
N PRO A 45 -7.26 7.28 -9.71
CA PRO A 45 -8.64 6.80 -9.82
C PRO A 45 -8.79 5.28 -9.86
N GLU A 46 -7.79 4.56 -10.37
CA GLU A 46 -7.80 3.09 -10.47
C GLU A 46 -7.89 2.42 -9.08
N LEU A 47 -7.46 3.09 -8.02
CA LEU A 47 -7.51 2.57 -6.65
C LEU A 47 -8.90 2.67 -5.98
N TYR A 48 -9.92 3.26 -6.61
CA TYR A 48 -11.23 3.44 -5.98
C TYR A 48 -12.10 2.19 -5.98
N PHE A 49 -12.18 1.46 -7.09
CA PHE A 49 -13.08 0.29 -7.22
C PHE A 49 -12.61 -0.77 -8.22
N ALA A 50 -11.38 -0.68 -8.73
CA ALA A 50 -11.05 -1.39 -9.96
C ALA A 50 -10.40 -2.79 -9.73
N GLY A 51 -10.51 -3.35 -8.52
CA GLY A 51 -10.06 -4.69 -8.17
C GLY A 51 -8.53 -4.83 -8.01
N ALA A 52 -8.07 -6.03 -7.65
CA ALA A 52 -6.65 -6.31 -7.41
C ALA A 52 -5.74 -6.04 -8.63
N SER A 53 -6.23 -6.29 -9.84
CA SER A 53 -5.46 -6.07 -11.09
C SER A 53 -5.08 -4.61 -11.29
N MET A 54 -5.88 -3.68 -10.75
CA MET A 54 -5.65 -2.25 -10.88
C MET A 54 -4.72 -1.71 -9.80
N PHE A 55 -4.68 -2.36 -8.64
CA PHE A 55 -3.58 -2.16 -7.69
C PHE A 55 -2.26 -2.64 -8.29
N LEU A 56 -2.23 -3.81 -8.93
CA LEU A 56 -1.04 -4.31 -9.62
C LEU A 56 -0.59 -3.37 -10.74
N LYS A 57 -1.53 -2.89 -11.57
CA LYS A 57 -1.24 -1.90 -12.61
C LYS A 57 -0.68 -0.61 -12.02
N ALA A 58 -1.29 -0.08 -10.96
CA ALA A 58 -0.80 1.12 -10.29
C ALA A 58 0.60 0.93 -9.70
N ALA A 59 0.87 -0.23 -9.09
CA ALA A 59 2.20 -0.58 -8.57
C ALA A 59 3.25 -0.63 -9.69
N ARG A 60 2.93 -1.23 -10.85
CA ARG A 60 3.82 -1.30 -12.01
C ARG A 60 4.14 0.04 -12.69
N LEU A 61 3.40 1.09 -12.34
CA LEU A 61 3.57 2.45 -12.89
C LEU A 61 4.34 3.38 -11.93
N VAL A 62 4.79 2.88 -10.79
CA VAL A 62 5.68 3.62 -9.89
C VAL A 62 7.02 3.85 -10.61
N ASP A 63 7.62 5.02 -10.40
CA ASP A 63 8.92 5.36 -10.98
C ASP A 63 10.04 4.54 -10.33
N ASP A 64 10.96 4.01 -11.15
CA ASP A 64 12.09 3.18 -10.69
C ASP A 64 13.10 3.93 -9.80
N HIS A 65 12.99 5.26 -9.67
CA HIS A 65 13.78 5.99 -8.68
C HIS A 65 13.29 5.74 -7.23
N PHE A 66 12.05 5.29 -7.04
CA PHE A 66 11.48 4.99 -5.72
C PHE A 66 11.78 3.55 -5.33
N GLU A 67 12.27 3.32 -4.10
CA GLU A 67 12.50 1.97 -3.57
C GLU A 67 11.26 1.44 -2.83
N SER A 68 10.32 2.31 -2.45
CA SER A 68 9.14 1.97 -1.66
C SER A 68 7.93 2.84 -1.98
N ALA A 69 6.77 2.19 -2.08
CA ALA A 69 5.50 2.86 -2.38
C ALA A 69 4.37 2.37 -1.46
N MET A 70 3.51 3.29 -1.03
CA MET A 70 2.30 2.97 -0.27
C MET A 70 1.06 3.20 -1.13
N LEU A 71 0.26 2.14 -1.33
CA LEU A 71 -1.03 2.21 -2.01
C LEU A 71 -2.17 2.26 -1.00
N VAL A 72 -2.97 3.32 -1.04
CA VAL A 72 -4.11 3.52 -0.13
C VAL A 72 -5.43 3.41 -0.89
N GLY A 73 -6.20 2.35 -0.62
CA GLY A 73 -7.49 2.13 -1.27
C GLY A 73 -8.49 1.39 -0.39
N HIS A 74 -9.28 0.48 -0.99
CA HIS A 74 -10.50 -0.05 -0.38
C HIS A 74 -10.60 -1.56 -0.51
N ASN A 75 -11.34 -2.17 0.43
CA ASN A 75 -11.80 -3.55 0.26
C ASN A 75 -12.91 -3.64 -0.79
N PRO A 76 -13.03 -4.79 -1.49
CA PRO A 76 -12.21 -6.00 -1.33
C PRO A 76 -10.84 -5.93 -2.02
N ALA A 77 -10.65 -4.99 -2.95
CA ALA A 77 -9.49 -4.91 -3.85
C ALA A 77 -8.12 -4.93 -3.14
N ILE A 78 -7.96 -4.22 -2.01
CA ILE A 78 -6.69 -4.22 -1.27
C ILE A 78 -6.38 -5.58 -0.62
N THR A 79 -7.41 -6.28 -0.12
CA THR A 79 -7.25 -7.64 0.44
C THR A 79 -6.92 -8.64 -0.67
N GLU A 80 -7.65 -8.57 -1.78
CA GLU A 80 -7.41 -9.40 -2.95
C GLU A 80 -6.00 -9.16 -3.52
N PHE A 81 -5.55 -7.92 -3.60
CA PHE A 81 -4.20 -7.57 -4.05
C PHE A 81 -3.12 -8.15 -3.14
N ALA A 82 -3.26 -8.01 -1.82
CA ALA A 82 -2.31 -8.58 -0.86
C ALA A 82 -2.20 -10.11 -1.02
N ASN A 83 -3.34 -10.80 -1.15
CA ASN A 83 -3.37 -12.25 -1.35
C ASN A 83 -2.81 -12.66 -2.72
N LEU A 84 -3.13 -11.91 -3.78
CA LEU A 84 -2.61 -12.15 -5.13
C LEU A 84 -1.08 -12.06 -5.18
N MET A 85 -0.52 -11.06 -4.52
CA MET A 85 0.91 -10.78 -4.55
C MET A 85 1.72 -11.72 -3.66
N THR A 86 1.20 -12.08 -2.49
CA THR A 86 1.96 -12.83 -1.48
C THR A 86 1.58 -14.30 -1.38
N GLY A 87 0.46 -14.70 -1.98
CA GLY A 87 -0.14 -16.02 -1.78
C GLY A 87 -0.74 -16.24 -0.40
N ALA A 88 -0.84 -15.20 0.44
CA ALA A 88 -1.50 -15.27 1.74
C ALA A 88 -3.01 -15.51 1.59
N GLU A 89 -3.64 -15.95 2.68
CA GLU A 89 -5.08 -16.17 2.79
C GLU A 89 -5.67 -15.20 3.81
N ILE A 90 -5.51 -13.89 3.56
CA ILE A 90 -6.07 -12.84 4.42
C ILE A 90 -7.57 -12.72 4.10
N ASP A 91 -8.43 -12.94 5.09
CA ASP A 91 -9.89 -12.83 4.92
C ASP A 91 -10.33 -11.39 4.66
N ASN A 92 -9.80 -10.43 5.42
CA ASN A 92 -10.13 -9.02 5.31
C ASN A 92 -9.06 -8.16 5.99
N ILE A 93 -8.52 -7.18 5.27
CA ILE A 93 -7.70 -6.10 5.85
C ILE A 93 -8.64 -5.07 6.53
N PRO A 94 -8.64 -4.89 7.85
CA PRO A 94 -9.54 -3.93 8.51
C PRO A 94 -9.27 -2.48 8.10
N THR A 95 -10.15 -1.55 8.49
CA THR A 95 -9.90 -0.11 8.31
C THR A 95 -8.58 0.30 8.97
N CYS A 96 -7.76 1.06 8.24
CA CYS A 96 -6.36 1.38 8.59
C CYS A 96 -5.47 0.14 8.76
N GLY A 97 -5.85 -1.03 8.27
CA GLY A 97 -4.96 -2.17 8.16
C GLY A 97 -3.85 -1.89 7.15
N LEU A 98 -2.66 -2.39 7.43
CA LEU A 98 -1.46 -2.22 6.64
C LEU A 98 -0.86 -3.60 6.37
N VAL A 99 -0.64 -3.89 5.10
CA VAL A 99 0.13 -5.06 4.65
C VAL A 99 1.43 -4.53 4.05
N GLN A 100 2.55 -4.99 4.58
CA GLN A 100 3.87 -4.71 4.05
C GLN A 100 4.39 -5.95 3.33
N MET A 101 4.89 -5.74 2.12
CA MET A 101 5.45 -6.80 1.30
C MET A 101 6.76 -6.34 0.67
N SER A 102 7.68 -7.27 0.43
CA SER A 102 8.90 -7.03 -0.33
C SER A 102 8.84 -7.72 -1.69
N LEU A 103 9.45 -7.10 -2.69
CA LEU A 103 9.47 -7.55 -4.07
C LEU A 103 10.93 -7.79 -4.50
N PRO A 104 11.29 -8.99 -4.98
CA PRO A 104 12.63 -9.28 -5.48
C PRO A 104 12.74 -8.87 -6.96
N ILE A 105 12.61 -7.57 -7.24
CA ILE A 105 12.59 -6.97 -8.59
C ILE A 105 13.62 -5.85 -8.71
N GLU A 106 14.03 -5.53 -9.94
CA GLU A 106 14.90 -4.38 -10.22
C GLU A 106 14.13 -3.18 -10.79
N SER A 107 12.93 -3.41 -11.34
CA SER A 107 12.01 -2.37 -11.82
C SER A 107 10.58 -2.66 -11.39
N TRP A 108 9.81 -1.63 -11.05
CA TRP A 108 8.38 -1.75 -10.70
C TRP A 108 7.57 -2.41 -11.82
N SER A 109 7.98 -2.22 -13.07
CA SER A 109 7.31 -2.82 -14.23
C SER A 109 7.38 -4.36 -14.25
N GLU A 110 8.34 -4.95 -13.53
CA GLU A 110 8.58 -6.40 -13.44
C GLU A 110 7.74 -7.10 -12.36
N ILE A 111 6.92 -6.38 -11.60
CA ILE A 111 6.09 -6.99 -10.56
C ILE A 111 5.23 -8.10 -11.16
N GLU A 112 5.39 -9.33 -10.69
CA GLU A 112 4.56 -10.48 -11.06
C GLU A 112 3.63 -10.89 -9.92
N GLU A 113 2.46 -11.45 -10.29
CA GLU A 113 1.57 -12.08 -9.31
C GLU A 113 2.32 -13.18 -8.55
N ARG A 114 2.04 -13.34 -7.25
CA ARG A 114 2.77 -14.26 -6.35
C ARG A 114 4.28 -14.01 -6.26
N GLY A 115 4.77 -12.87 -6.73
CA GLY A 115 6.18 -12.49 -6.67
C GLY A 115 6.60 -11.80 -5.37
N ALA A 116 5.66 -11.44 -4.49
CA ALA A 116 5.98 -10.70 -3.26
C ALA A 116 6.10 -11.61 -2.05
N ARG A 117 6.99 -11.26 -1.11
CA ARG A 117 7.04 -11.86 0.22
C ARG A 117 6.26 -10.99 1.20
N LEU A 118 5.35 -11.60 1.97
CA LEU A 118 4.67 -10.91 3.06
C LEU A 118 5.65 -10.65 4.21
N GLU A 119 5.89 -9.38 4.54
CA GLU A 119 6.73 -8.99 5.67
C GLU A 119 5.91 -8.79 6.93
N GLU A 120 4.75 -8.12 6.82
CA GLU A 120 3.92 -7.80 7.96
C GLU A 120 2.46 -7.59 7.55
N PHE A 121 1.55 -7.90 8.48
CA PHE A 121 0.14 -7.52 8.40
C PHE A 121 -0.33 -7.01 9.76
N ASP A 122 -0.52 -5.70 9.88
CA ASP A 122 -0.90 -5.03 11.11
C ASP A 122 -2.17 -4.20 10.93
N TYR A 123 -2.88 -3.94 12.03
CA TYR A 123 -4.10 -3.14 12.03
C TYR A 123 -4.38 -2.61 13.45
N PRO A 124 -5.21 -1.57 13.61
CA PRO A 124 -5.35 -0.86 14.89
C PRO A 124 -5.74 -1.73 16.10
N LYS A 125 -6.53 -2.79 15.87
CA LYS A 125 -7.00 -3.71 16.92
C LYS A 125 -6.08 -4.92 17.11
N LYS A 126 -5.00 -5.06 16.33
CA LYS A 126 -4.00 -6.10 16.54
C LYS A 126 -3.20 -5.73 17.79
N GLU A 127 -3.21 -6.63 18.76
CA GLU A 127 -2.36 -6.53 19.94
C GLU A 127 -0.89 -6.66 19.51
N VAL A 128 -0.03 -5.82 20.09
CA VAL A 128 1.42 -5.74 19.83
C VAL A 128 2.15 -6.38 20.99
#